data_AF-A0A2N0NUF0-F1
#
_entry.id   AF-A0A2N0NUF0-F1
#
_cell.length_a   1.000
_cell.length_b   1.000
_cell.length_c   1.000
_cell.angle_alpha   90.00
_cell.angle_beta   90.00
_cell.angle_gamma   90.00
#
_symmetry.space_group_name_H-M   'P 1'
#
loop_
_entity.id
_entity.type
_entity.pdbx_description
1 polymer ?
#
loop_
_entity_poly.entity_id
_entity_poly.type
_entity_poly.pdbx_seq_one_letter_code
_entity_poly.pdbx_strand_id
1 'polypeptide(L)'
;MQAHLALSCSKVPSTIKIEYLLLIKQNAEEQVTNSTSTVSKKRCVNLSQTRIDKFYESDQIDSTKQVLCDKAVAKFFVCCGVAFHLVSHPFFIDMVKSLCNGYEPPYSTTLSNTLMNNELTKITVDQQLTLDKESDLTLGFGGWTSLRGQSLYVFILTSIHLLTTLTVRDKSAYSLYNNSVYL
;
A
#
# COMPACT_ATOMS: atom_id res chain seq x y z
N MET A 1 -3.78 -7.96 -15.24
CA MET A 1 -2.79 -8.10 -16.34
C MET A 1 -1.65 -7.09 -16.22
N GLN A 2 -1.94 -5.78 -16.15
CA GLN A 2 -0.91 -4.72 -16.04
C GLN A 2 0.03 -4.90 -14.84
N ALA A 3 -0.50 -5.14 -13.63
CA ALA A 3 0.33 -5.37 -12.43
C ALA A 3 1.28 -6.58 -12.57
N HIS A 4 0.84 -7.65 -13.24
CA HIS A 4 1.69 -8.81 -13.52
C HIS A 4 2.83 -8.45 -14.48
N LEU A 5 2.54 -7.70 -15.55
CA LEU A 5 3.56 -7.26 -16.51
C LEU A 5 4.59 -6.33 -15.86
N ALA A 6 4.13 -5.40 -15.01
CA ALA A 6 4.97 -4.45 -14.31
C ALA A 6 5.85 -5.10 -13.22
N LEU A 7 5.25 -5.90 -12.33
CA LEU A 7 5.90 -6.33 -11.08
C LEU A 7 6.43 -7.77 -11.12
N SER A 8 5.82 -8.65 -11.92
CA SER A 8 6.03 -10.10 -11.79
C SER A 8 6.63 -10.77 -13.02
N CYS A 9 6.45 -10.20 -14.22
CA CYS A 9 6.86 -10.86 -15.46
C CYS A 9 8.37 -10.70 -15.71
N SER A 10 9.09 -11.81 -15.87
CA SER A 10 10.53 -11.81 -16.20
C SER A 10 10.82 -11.55 -17.67
N LYS A 11 9.85 -11.76 -18.56
CA LYS A 11 10.01 -11.65 -20.03
C LYS A 11 9.81 -10.23 -20.58
N VAL A 12 9.45 -9.27 -19.74
CA VAL A 12 9.15 -7.88 -20.16
C VAL A 12 10.42 -7.02 -20.04
N PRO A 13 10.82 -6.27 -21.09
CA PRO A 13 11.93 -5.31 -21.03
C PRO A 13 11.74 -4.23 -19.96
N SER A 14 12.83 -3.68 -19.42
CA SER A 14 12.81 -2.69 -18.34
C SER A 14 12.00 -1.44 -18.68
N THR A 15 12.15 -0.90 -19.90
CA THR A 15 11.42 0.28 -20.37
C THR A 15 9.91 0.07 -20.32
N ILE A 16 9.45 -1.09 -20.80
CA ILE A 16 8.03 -1.45 -20.81
C ILE A 16 7.49 -1.65 -19.39
N LYS A 17 8.31 -2.19 -18.46
CA LYS A 17 7.92 -2.27 -17.05
C LYS A 17 7.69 -0.90 -16.44
N ILE A 18 8.57 0.06 -16.72
CA ILE A 18 8.46 1.43 -16.22
C ILE A 18 7.19 2.10 -16.74
N GLU A 19 6.89 1.96 -18.03
CA GLU A 19 5.64 2.48 -18.62
C GLU A 19 4.39 1.92 -17.91
N TYR A 20 4.33 0.60 -17.69
CA TYR A 20 3.20 0.00 -16.97
C TYR A 20 3.13 0.44 -15.50
N LEU A 21 4.27 0.64 -14.82
CA LEU A 21 4.29 1.16 -13.44
C LEU A 21 3.72 2.59 -13.38
N LEU A 22 4.11 3.46 -14.32
CA LEU A 22 3.59 4.83 -14.41
C LEU A 22 2.08 4.85 -14.69
N LEU A 23 1.59 4.01 -15.60
CA LEU A 23 0.16 3.87 -15.88
C LEU A 23 -0.63 3.42 -14.64
N ILE A 24 -0.11 2.46 -13.87
CA ILE A 24 -0.75 2.00 -12.63
C ILE A 24 -0.78 3.11 -11.59
N LYS A 25 0.31 3.89 -11.45
CA LYS A 25 0.39 5.04 -10.53
C LYS A 25 -0.66 6.10 -10.89
N GLN A 26 -0.73 6.48 -12.16
CA GLN A 26 -1.69 7.49 -12.64
C GLN A 26 -3.15 7.04 -12.47
N ASN A 27 -3.48 5.79 -12.81
CA ASN A 27 -4.82 5.25 -12.61
C ASN A 27 -5.24 5.23 -11.14
N ALA A 28 -4.29 4.98 -10.22
CA ALA A 28 -4.55 5.01 -8.79
C ALA A 28 -4.80 6.44 -8.27
N GLU A 29 -4.20 7.45 -8.88
CA GLU A 29 -4.38 8.87 -8.54
C GLU A 29 -5.68 9.44 -9.13
N GLU A 30 -6.06 9.05 -10.36
CA GLU A 30 -7.30 9.48 -11.02
C GLU A 30 -8.57 8.95 -10.32
N GLN A 31 -8.51 7.76 -9.71
CA GLN A 31 -9.63 7.25 -8.89
C GLN A 31 -9.84 8.05 -7.60
N VAL A 32 -8.83 8.80 -7.12
CA VAL A 32 -8.95 9.66 -5.93
C VAL A 32 -9.53 11.03 -6.30
N THR A 33 -9.25 11.55 -7.50
CA THR A 33 -9.67 12.90 -7.92
C THR A 33 -11.09 12.95 -8.49
N ASN A 34 -11.54 11.92 -9.21
CA ASN A 34 -12.86 11.87 -9.83
C ASN A 34 -14.04 11.75 -8.85
N SER A 35 -13.79 11.49 -7.56
CA SER A 35 -14.83 11.47 -6.52
C SER A 35 -15.18 12.84 -5.92
N THR A 36 -14.54 13.94 -6.36
CA THR A 36 -14.61 15.24 -5.66
C THR A 36 -15.64 16.24 -6.22
N SER A 37 -16.42 15.92 -7.26
CA SER A 37 -17.35 16.89 -7.85
C SER A 37 -18.81 16.44 -7.83
N THR A 38 -19.56 16.83 -6.79
CA THR A 38 -20.90 17.44 -6.90
C THR A 38 -21.46 17.78 -5.51
N VAL A 39 -21.32 19.04 -5.07
CA VAL A 39 -22.12 19.57 -3.95
C VAL A 39 -22.88 20.80 -4.44
N SER A 40 -24.15 20.60 -4.78
CA SER A 40 -25.10 21.67 -5.06
C SER A 40 -25.54 22.33 -3.75
N LYS A 41 -25.13 23.59 -3.55
CA LYS A 41 -25.48 24.42 -2.39
C LYS A 41 -26.98 24.72 -2.37
N LYS A 42 -27.67 24.36 -1.28
CA LYS A 42 -28.98 24.95 -0.94
C LYS A 42 -29.00 25.48 0.51
N ARG A 43 -29.38 26.77 0.57
CA ARG A 43 -29.72 27.73 1.65
C ARG A 43 -29.59 27.32 3.14
N CYS A 44 -28.96 28.23 3.88
CA CYS A 44 -28.80 28.25 5.34
C CYS A 44 -30.10 28.63 6.08
N VAL A 45 -30.45 27.86 7.11
CA VAL A 45 -31.30 28.30 8.23
C VAL A 45 -30.63 27.85 9.52
N ASN A 46 -30.27 28.81 10.37
CA ASN A 46 -29.68 28.59 11.69
C ASN A 46 -30.69 27.94 12.63
N LEU A 47 -30.41 26.72 13.09
CA LEU A 47 -30.96 26.17 14.32
C LEU A 47 -29.88 25.29 14.96
N SER A 48 -29.48 25.61 16.19
CA SER A 48 -28.43 24.93 16.97
C SER A 48 -28.79 23.49 17.40
N GLN A 49 -29.84 22.89 16.82
CA GLN A 49 -30.21 21.51 17.04
C GLN A 49 -29.49 20.61 16.02
N THR A 50 -28.51 19.83 16.48
CA THR A 50 -27.96 18.72 15.69
C THR A 50 -29.05 17.65 15.52
N ARG A 51 -29.41 17.35 14.26
CA ARG A 51 -30.33 16.23 13.94
C ARG A 51 -29.78 14.92 14.53
N ILE A 52 -30.68 14.02 14.94
CA ILE A 52 -30.35 12.72 15.58
C ILE A 52 -29.46 11.86 14.66
N ASP A 53 -29.60 12.04 13.34
CA ASP A 53 -28.76 11.41 12.30
C ASP A 53 -27.26 11.71 12.45
N LYS A 54 -26.87 12.79 13.13
CA LYS A 54 -25.45 13.09 13.45
C LYS A 54 -24.84 12.14 14.48
N PHE A 55 -25.67 11.46 15.27
CA PHE A 55 -25.24 10.49 16.29
C PHE A 55 -25.46 9.04 15.84
N TYR A 56 -26.10 8.83 14.68
CA TYR A 56 -26.26 7.52 14.08
C TYR A 56 -25.04 7.23 13.21
N GLU A 57 -24.30 6.16 13.52
CA GLU A 57 -23.31 5.64 12.57
C GLU A 57 -24.06 5.10 11.36
N SER A 58 -23.97 5.84 10.26
CA SER A 58 -24.55 5.44 8.98
C SER A 58 -23.95 4.11 8.53
N ASP A 59 -24.83 3.18 8.14
CA ASP A 59 -24.46 1.91 7.51
C ASP A 59 -23.81 2.10 6.14
N GLN A 60 -23.86 3.32 5.59
CA GLN A 60 -23.21 3.71 4.35
C GLN A 60 -21.86 4.38 4.65
N ILE A 61 -20.79 3.80 4.10
CA ILE A 61 -19.46 4.41 4.07
C ILE A 61 -19.26 5.23 2.78
N ASP A 62 -18.69 6.42 2.91
CA ASP A 62 -18.28 7.21 1.76
C ASP A 62 -17.09 6.54 1.04
N SER A 63 -17.02 6.65 -0.29
CA SER A 63 -15.96 6.02 -1.09
C SER A 63 -14.57 6.47 -0.65
N THR A 64 -14.40 7.73 -0.25
CA THR A 64 -13.12 8.26 0.25
C THR A 64 -12.72 7.58 1.55
N LYS A 65 -13.67 7.41 2.47
CA LYS A 65 -13.43 6.73 3.75
C LYS A 65 -13.10 5.26 3.53
N GLN A 66 -13.78 4.59 2.60
CA GLN A 66 -13.49 3.20 2.24
C GLN A 66 -12.03 3.04 1.77
N VAL A 67 -11.55 3.90 0.87
CA VAL A 67 -10.16 3.88 0.39
C VAL A 67 -9.16 4.11 1.53
N LEU A 68 -9.48 4.99 2.48
CA LEU A 68 -8.63 5.23 3.66
C LEU A 68 -8.58 4.02 4.59
N CYS A 69 -9.73 3.38 4.84
CA CYS A 69 -9.83 2.15 5.62
C CYS A 69 -9.04 1.01 4.96
N ASP A 70 -9.21 0.81 3.66
CA ASP A 70 -8.47 -0.17 2.86
C ASP A 70 -6.95 0.03 2.98
N LYS A 71 -6.50 1.29 2.87
CA LYS A 71 -5.09 1.64 3.03
C LYS A 71 -4.59 1.37 4.45
N ALA A 72 -5.39 1.66 5.48
CA ALA A 72 -5.03 1.40 6.87
C ALA A 72 -4.93 -0.11 7.15
N VAL A 73 -5.89 -0.90 6.67
CA VAL A 73 -5.87 -2.37 6.75
C VAL A 73 -4.63 -2.91 6.04
N ALA A 74 -4.36 -2.49 4.81
CA ALA A 74 -3.16 -2.93 4.08
C ALA A 74 -1.87 -2.63 4.83
N LYS A 75 -1.73 -1.42 5.39
CA LYS A 75 -0.57 -1.05 6.21
C LYS A 75 -0.44 -1.95 7.44
N PHE A 76 -1.52 -2.19 8.17
CA PHE A 76 -1.48 -3.06 9.34
C PHE A 76 -1.00 -4.47 8.98
N PHE A 77 -1.57 -5.07 7.93
CA PHE A 77 -1.20 -6.43 7.54
C PHE A 77 0.27 -6.54 7.09
N VAL A 78 0.75 -5.55 6.33
CA VAL A 78 2.14 -5.54 5.82
C VAL A 78 3.13 -5.21 6.93
N CYS A 79 2.91 -4.15 7.69
CA CYS A 79 3.86 -3.67 8.70
C CYS A 79 3.93 -4.60 9.92
N CYS A 80 2.84 -5.28 10.27
CA CYS A 80 2.80 -6.21 11.39
C CYS A 80 3.00 -7.68 10.99
N GLY A 81 3.24 -7.97 9.70
CA GLY A 81 3.46 -9.35 9.22
C GLY A 81 2.24 -10.27 9.41
N VAL A 82 1.03 -9.72 9.34
CA VAL A 82 -0.21 -10.49 9.53
C VAL A 82 -0.52 -11.29 8.28
N ALA A 83 -0.86 -12.57 8.45
CA ALA A 83 -1.20 -13.43 7.34
C ALA A 83 -2.47 -12.92 6.61
N PHE A 84 -2.38 -12.72 5.29
CA PHE A 84 -3.46 -12.10 4.51
C PHE A 84 -4.79 -12.84 4.55
N HIS A 85 -4.80 -14.16 4.77
CA HIS A 85 -6.05 -14.93 4.90
C HIS A 85 -6.90 -14.46 6.09
N LEU A 86 -6.28 -13.84 7.10
CA LEU A 86 -6.98 -13.37 8.30
C LEU A 86 -7.90 -12.18 8.04
N VAL A 87 -7.73 -11.43 6.93
CA VAL A 87 -8.64 -10.33 6.58
C VAL A 87 -10.06 -10.80 6.30
N SER A 88 -10.21 -12.06 5.87
CA SER A 88 -11.50 -12.70 5.61
C SER A 88 -11.98 -13.55 6.80
N HIS A 89 -11.25 -13.54 7.91
CA HIS A 89 -11.62 -14.31 9.09
C HIS A 89 -12.82 -13.64 9.81
N PRO A 90 -13.86 -14.39 10.24
CA PRO A 90 -15.04 -13.81 10.91
C PRO A 90 -14.70 -12.88 12.06
N PHE A 91 -13.80 -13.28 12.97
CA PHE A 91 -13.38 -12.41 14.08
C PHE A 91 -12.74 -11.08 13.65
N PHE A 92 -12.02 -11.06 12.52
CA PHE A 92 -11.46 -9.82 12.00
C PHE A 92 -12.57 -8.93 11.43
N ILE A 93 -13.52 -9.52 10.70
CA ILE A 93 -14.67 -8.81 10.15
C ILE A 93 -15.52 -8.24 11.29
N ASP A 94 -15.83 -9.03 12.33
CA ASP A 94 -16.59 -8.58 13.49
C ASP A 94 -15.90 -7.43 14.23
N MET A 95 -14.58 -7.53 14.41
CA MET A 95 -13.78 -6.45 14.99
C MET A 95 -13.86 -5.18 14.15
N VAL A 96 -13.72 -5.29 12.83
CA VAL A 96 -13.78 -4.14 11.93
C VAL A 96 -15.18 -3.52 11.91
N LYS A 97 -16.24 -4.33 11.86
CA LYS A 97 -17.63 -3.85 11.91
C LYS A 97 -17.99 -3.20 13.24
N SER A 98 -17.38 -3.64 14.34
CA SER A 98 -17.52 -3.00 15.65
C SER A 98 -16.87 -1.60 15.69
N LEU A 99 -15.91 -1.31 14.80
CA LEU A 99 -15.27 0.00 14.68
C LEU A 99 -15.89 0.89 13.60
N CYS A 100 -16.39 0.28 12.52
CA CYS A 100 -17.06 0.97 11.42
C CYS A 100 -18.04 0.02 10.75
N ASN A 101 -19.33 0.12 11.11
CA ASN A 101 -20.35 -0.84 10.67
C ASN A 101 -20.51 -0.90 9.13
N GLY A 102 -20.39 0.25 8.46
CA GLY A 102 -20.52 0.35 7.00
C GLY A 102 -19.29 -0.08 6.20
N TYR A 103 -18.17 -0.42 6.85
CA TYR A 103 -16.96 -0.83 6.15
C TYR A 103 -16.90 -2.35 5.97
N GLU A 104 -16.74 -2.78 4.72
CA GLU A 104 -16.51 -4.18 4.36
C GLU A 104 -15.01 -4.37 4.04
N PRO A 105 -14.27 -5.16 4.84
CA PRO A 105 -12.87 -5.45 4.56
C PRO A 105 -12.65 -6.07 3.19
N PRO A 106 -11.49 -5.79 2.53
CA PRO A 106 -11.16 -6.43 1.27
C PRO A 106 -10.92 -7.93 1.47
N TYR A 107 -11.19 -8.71 0.43
CA TYR A 107 -10.77 -10.12 0.40
C TYR A 107 -9.24 -10.24 0.45
N SER A 108 -8.75 -11.37 0.97
CA SER A 108 -7.31 -11.65 1.05
C SER A 108 -6.58 -11.52 -0.30
N THR A 109 -7.23 -11.91 -1.39
CA THR A 109 -6.71 -11.77 -2.75
C THR A 109 -6.66 -10.31 -3.21
N THR A 110 -7.67 -9.51 -2.91
CA THR A 110 -7.70 -8.08 -3.21
C THR A 110 -6.62 -7.35 -2.41
N LEU A 111 -6.46 -7.69 -1.14
CA LEU A 111 -5.42 -7.16 -0.26
C LEU A 111 -4.02 -7.46 -0.83
N SER A 112 -3.73 -8.72 -1.16
CA SER A 112 -2.41 -9.15 -1.63
C SER A 112 -2.10 -8.73 -3.07
N ASN A 113 -3.08 -8.75 -3.97
CA ASN A 113 -2.83 -8.57 -5.41
C ASN A 113 -3.15 -7.17 -5.92
N THR A 114 -3.98 -6.41 -5.21
CA THR A 114 -4.37 -5.07 -5.65
C THR A 114 -3.77 -4.03 -4.71
N LEU A 115 -4.14 -4.03 -3.44
CA LEU A 115 -3.70 -2.98 -2.50
C LEU A 115 -2.18 -3.01 -2.30
N MET A 116 -1.62 -4.20 -2.05
CA MET A 116 -0.17 -4.34 -1.88
C MET A 116 0.60 -4.00 -3.16
N ASN A 117 0.12 -4.44 -4.32
CA ASN A 117 0.77 -4.14 -5.61
C ASN A 117 0.71 -2.64 -5.95
N ASN A 118 -0.37 -1.95 -5.60
CA ASN A 118 -0.48 -0.51 -5.80
C ASN A 118 0.54 0.26 -4.94
N GLU A 119 0.67 -0.08 -3.67
CA GLU A 119 1.67 0.56 -2.79
C GLU A 119 3.10 0.18 -3.20
N LEU A 120 3.34 -1.08 -3.58
CA LEU A 120 4.63 -1.52 -4.12
C LEU A 120 5.01 -0.79 -5.41
N THR A 121 4.03 -0.53 -6.29
CA THR A 121 4.25 0.22 -7.54
C THR A 121 4.68 1.65 -7.25
N LYS A 122 4.02 2.34 -6.31
CA LYS A 122 4.41 3.71 -5.91
C LYS A 122 5.84 3.75 -5.41
N ILE A 123 6.17 2.86 -4.46
CA ILE A 123 7.52 2.76 -3.90
C ILE A 123 8.54 2.44 -5.00
N THR A 124 8.22 1.54 -5.93
CA THR A 124 9.12 1.15 -7.02
C THR A 124 9.38 2.31 -7.97
N VAL A 125 8.35 3.07 -8.35
CA VAL A 125 8.48 4.25 -9.20
C VAL A 125 9.33 5.31 -8.52
N ASP A 126 9.04 5.61 -7.25
CA ASP A 126 9.78 6.61 -6.50
C ASP A 126 11.25 6.20 -6.31
N GLN A 127 11.52 4.92 -6.07
CA GLN A 127 12.89 4.36 -6.03
C GLN A 127 13.61 4.54 -7.37
N GLN A 128 12.98 4.20 -8.50
CA GLN A 128 13.60 4.35 -9.83
C GLN A 128 13.91 5.82 -10.13
N LEU A 129 12.96 6.72 -9.89
CA LEU A 129 13.17 8.16 -10.10
C LEU A 129 14.28 8.75 -9.25
N THR A 130 14.49 8.20 -8.05
CA THR A 130 15.60 8.60 -7.19
C THR A 130 16.92 8.00 -7.67
N LEU A 131 16.95 6.73 -8.06
CA LEU A 131 18.16 6.08 -8.59
C LEU A 131 18.64 6.73 -9.89
N ASP A 132 17.74 7.13 -10.77
CA ASP A 132 18.08 7.78 -12.05
C ASP A 132 18.76 9.16 -11.88
N LYS A 133 18.58 9.79 -10.71
CA LYS A 133 19.18 11.10 -10.39
C LYS A 133 20.54 10.99 -9.71
N GLU A 134 20.89 9.81 -9.23
CA GLU A 134 22.05 9.62 -8.37
C GLU A 134 23.28 9.24 -9.19
N SER A 135 24.38 9.98 -9.02
CA SER A 135 25.65 9.70 -9.70
C SER A 135 26.49 8.65 -8.99
N ASP A 136 26.43 8.62 -7.66
CA ASP A 136 27.34 7.87 -6.80
C ASP A 136 26.57 6.89 -5.93
N LEU A 137 26.53 5.63 -6.37
CA LEU A 137 25.84 4.53 -5.70
C LEU A 137 26.86 3.54 -5.13
N THR A 138 26.68 3.19 -3.86
CA THR A 138 27.41 2.11 -3.19
C THR A 138 26.51 0.89 -3.05
N LEU A 139 27.01 -0.28 -3.46
CA LEU A 139 26.31 -1.56 -3.30
C LEU A 139 26.90 -2.33 -2.12
N GLY A 140 26.11 -2.48 -1.06
CA GLY A 140 26.37 -3.40 0.05
C GLY A 140 25.84 -4.81 -0.24
N PHE A 141 26.61 -5.82 0.12
CA PHE A 141 26.25 -7.23 -0.02
C PHE A 141 26.39 -7.94 1.34
N GLY A 142 25.40 -8.73 1.71
CA GLY A 142 25.43 -9.61 2.86
C GLY A 142 24.78 -10.95 2.56
N GLY A 143 25.17 -11.99 3.29
CA GLY A 143 24.54 -13.30 3.18
C GLY A 143 24.55 -14.06 4.51
N TRP A 144 23.57 -14.94 4.68
CA TRP A 144 23.48 -15.87 5.81
C TRP A 144 22.82 -17.17 5.38
N THR A 145 23.02 -18.23 6.15
CA THR A 145 22.36 -19.52 5.93
C THR A 145 21.25 -19.69 6.96
N SER A 146 20.03 -20.00 6.51
CA SER A 146 18.91 -20.27 7.40
C SER A 146 19.13 -21.58 8.17
N LEU A 147 18.40 -21.76 9.28
CA LEU A 147 18.37 -23.01 10.03
C LEU A 147 17.93 -24.23 9.19
N ARG A 148 17.32 -23.99 8.03
CA ARG A 148 16.90 -25.01 7.06
C ARG A 148 17.95 -25.27 5.97
N GLY A 149 19.14 -24.69 6.09
CA GLY A 149 20.23 -24.82 5.11
C GLY A 149 20.06 -23.98 3.84
N GLN A 150 19.15 -23.00 3.83
CA GLN A 150 18.93 -22.15 2.66
C GLN A 150 19.85 -20.93 2.72
N SER A 151 20.59 -20.66 1.63
CA SER A 151 21.40 -19.44 1.52
C SER A 151 20.51 -18.24 1.19
N LEU A 152 20.58 -17.22 2.04
CA LEU A 152 19.88 -15.96 1.90
C LEU A 152 20.90 -14.86 1.59
N TYR A 153 20.59 -14.03 0.60
CA TYR A 153 21.45 -12.93 0.16
C TYR A 153 20.66 -11.62 0.22
N VAL A 154 21.30 -10.58 0.74
CA VAL A 154 20.76 -9.22 0.80
C VAL A 154 21.68 -8.29 0.05
N PHE A 155 21.06 -7.46 -0.78
CA PHE A 155 21.71 -6.39 -1.51
C PHE A 155 21.13 -5.07 -1.02
N ILE A 156 22.00 -4.13 -0.67
CA ILE A 156 21.64 -2.82 -0.15
C ILE A 156 22.25 -1.80 -1.08
N LEU A 157 21.44 -0.94 -1.68
CA LEU A 157 21.93 0.22 -2.41
C LEU A 157 21.88 1.42 -1.47
N THR A 158 23.02 2.07 -1.29
CA THR A 158 23.15 3.28 -0.50
C THR A 158 23.78 4.36 -1.35
N SER A 159 23.27 5.58 -1.27
CA SER A 159 23.97 6.77 -1.76
C SER A 159 24.26 7.68 -0.55
N ILE A 160 25.24 8.57 -0.69
CA ILE A 160 25.55 9.58 0.34
C ILE A 160 24.33 10.49 0.62
N HIS A 161 23.46 10.71 -0.38
CA HIS A 161 22.19 11.41 -0.23
C HIS A 161 21.02 10.49 0.16
N LEU A 162 21.17 9.16 -0.01
CA LEU A 162 20.15 8.16 0.24
C LEU A 162 20.46 7.31 1.47
N LEU A 163 20.26 7.85 2.67
CA LEU A 163 20.10 7.04 3.87
C LEU A 163 18.72 6.36 3.84
N THR A 164 18.55 5.32 3.01
CA THR A 164 17.69 4.12 3.19
C THR A 164 17.28 3.48 1.85
N THR A 165 17.63 2.20 1.63
CA THR A 165 16.68 1.16 1.17
C THR A 165 17.28 -0.25 1.24
N LEU A 166 16.61 -1.15 1.97
CA LEU A 166 16.91 -2.59 2.05
C LEU A 166 16.10 -3.33 0.98
N THR A 167 16.77 -4.03 0.04
CA THR A 167 16.09 -4.99 -0.84
C THR A 167 16.37 -6.42 -0.37
N VAL A 168 15.37 -7.07 0.21
CA VAL A 168 15.37 -8.52 0.45
C VAL A 168 14.70 -9.18 -0.74
N ARG A 169 15.45 -10.02 -1.48
CA ARG A 169 14.90 -10.86 -2.55
C ARG A 169 14.88 -12.31 -2.07
N ASP A 170 13.97 -12.63 -1.17
CA ASP A 170 13.42 -13.99 -1.03
C ASP A 170 11.93 -13.91 -0.71
N LYS A 171 11.12 -14.69 -1.44
CA LYS A 171 9.64 -14.72 -1.33
C LYS A 171 9.14 -15.36 -0.02
N SER A 172 10.03 -15.69 0.92
CA SER A 172 9.73 -16.50 2.09
C SER A 172 9.81 -15.75 3.43
N ALA A 173 10.34 -14.52 3.48
CA ALA A 173 10.47 -13.77 4.72
C ALA A 173 10.35 -12.25 4.49
N TYR A 174 9.17 -11.70 4.78
CA TYR A 174 9.01 -10.26 4.94
C TYR A 174 9.43 -9.89 6.37
N SER A 175 10.62 -9.30 6.53
CA SER A 175 10.93 -8.49 7.72
C SER A 175 11.27 -7.08 7.25
N LEU A 176 10.32 -6.15 7.38
CA LEU A 176 10.59 -4.74 7.23
C LEU A 176 11.21 -4.25 8.55
N TYR A 177 12.53 -4.11 8.60
CA TYR A 177 13.16 -3.33 9.67
C TYR A 177 12.89 -1.85 9.41
N ASN A 178 11.94 -1.32 10.17
CA ASN A 178 11.59 0.09 10.18
C ASN A 178 12.66 0.85 10.95
N ASN A 179 13.60 1.47 10.26
CA ASN A 179 14.40 2.56 10.82
C ASN A 179 14.09 3.81 10.02
N SER A 180 13.02 4.49 10.42
CA SER A 180 12.80 5.88 10.08
C SER A 180 12.81 6.69 11.36
N VAL A 181 13.92 7.40 11.56
CA VAL A 181 13.96 8.80 11.99
C VAL A 181 13.08 9.14 13.20
N TYR A 182 13.63 8.99 14.40
CA TYR A 182 13.39 9.96 15.47
C TYR A 182 14.51 11.00 15.40
N LEU A 183 14.21 12.15 14.80
CA LEU A 183 14.60 13.52 15.18
C LEU A 183 14.00 14.51 14.20
#